data_AF-A0A956EU20-F1
#
_entry.id   AF-A0A956EU20-F1
#
_cell.length_a   1.000
_cell.length_b   1.000
_cell.length_c   1.000
_cell.angle_alpha   90.00
_cell.angle_beta   90.00
_cell.angle_gamma   90.00
#
_symmetry.space_group_name_H-M   'P 1'
#
loop_
_entity.id
_entity.type
_entity.pdbx_description
1 polymer ?
#
loop_
_entity_poly.entity_id
_entity_poly.type
_entity_poly.pdbx_seq_one_letter_code
_entity_poly.pdbx_strand_id
1 'polypeptide(L)' 'ACYSDRYFSASLESAGSKNLVSTQTLMAPEGYLVDAVAKGLGENDSPSALTDRAIRTYAKWQRISIPQARRTFRAAKRR' A
#
# COMPACT_ATOMS: atom_id res chain seq x y z
N ALA A 1 7.94 -0.36 -1.57
CA ALA A 1 8.78 -1.34 -2.30
C ALA A 1 8.39 -1.32 -3.77
N CYS A 2 9.27 -1.72 -4.68
CA CYS A 2 9.00 -1.75 -6.12
C CYS A 2 8.31 -3.06 -6.53
N TYR A 3 7.21 -3.00 -7.28
CA TYR A 3 6.48 -4.18 -7.79
C TYR A 3 6.22 -5.27 -6.73
N SER A 4 5.99 -4.87 -5.47
CA SER A 4 5.96 -5.83 -4.36
C SER A 4 4.82 -6.83 -4.49
N ASP A 5 3.72 -6.44 -5.14
CA ASP A 5 2.63 -7.36 -5.42
C ASP A 5 3.07 -8.53 -6.31
N ARG A 6 3.75 -8.23 -7.41
CA ARG A 6 4.18 -9.23 -8.39
C ARG A 6 5.12 -10.27 -7.77
N TYR A 7 6.02 -9.83 -6.89
CA TYR A 7 7.07 -10.70 -6.36
C TYR A 7 6.68 -11.42 -5.07
N PHE A 8 5.85 -10.81 -4.21
CA PHE A 8 5.62 -11.34 -2.87
C PHE A 8 4.20 -11.85 -2.64
N SER A 9 3.20 -11.46 -3.43
CA SER A 9 1.81 -11.80 -3.11
C SER A 9 1.55 -13.30 -3.06
N ALA A 10 2.04 -14.07 -4.05
CA ALA A 10 1.84 -15.52 -4.06
C ALA A 10 2.47 -16.20 -2.83
N SER A 11 3.71 -15.86 -2.49
CA SER A 11 4.41 -16.42 -1.34
C SER A 11 3.73 -16.03 -0.02
N LEU A 12 3.35 -14.76 0.14
CA LEU A 12 2.66 -14.27 1.33
C LEU A 12 1.29 -14.95 1.50
N GLU A 13 0.50 -15.05 0.43
CA GLU A 13 -0.80 -15.74 0.46
C GLU A 13 -0.62 -17.23 0.79
N SER A 14 0.39 -17.91 0.22
CA SER A 14 0.69 -19.32 0.50
C SER A 14 1.11 -19.56 1.96
N ALA A 15 1.72 -18.56 2.60
CA ALA A 15 2.08 -18.58 4.01
C ALA A 15 0.92 -18.18 4.94
N GLY A 16 -0.30 -18.01 4.42
CA GLY A 16 -1.48 -17.63 5.20
C GLY A 16 -1.56 -16.13 5.53
N SER A 17 -0.66 -15.31 4.98
CA SER A 17 -0.70 -13.86 5.19
C SER A 17 -1.75 -13.19 4.31
N LYS A 18 -2.38 -12.16 4.86
CA LYS A 18 -3.27 -11.27 4.08
C LYS A 18 -2.50 -10.04 3.67
N ASN A 19 -2.23 -9.92 2.37
CA ASN A 19 -1.54 -8.75 1.84
C ASN A 19 -2.42 -7.49 1.96
N LEU A 20 -2.02 -6.55 2.83
CA LEU A 20 -2.80 -5.34 3.13
C LEU A 20 -2.49 -4.19 2.18
N VAL A 21 -1.20 -3.96 1.90
CA VAL A 21 -0.73 -2.88 1.03
C VAL A 21 0.46 -3.39 0.22
N SER A 22 0.34 -3.34 -1.10
CA SER A 22 1.41 -3.70 -2.04
C SER A 22 1.42 -2.76 -3.24
N THR A 23 2.50 -2.82 -4.01
CA THR A 23 2.74 -1.90 -5.13
C THR A 23 2.79 -2.66 -6.45
N GLN A 24 2.34 -1.99 -7.51
CA GLN A 24 2.30 -2.53 -8.87
C GLN A 24 3.27 -1.80 -9.82
N THR A 25 4.01 -0.81 -9.32
CA THR A 25 5.03 -0.07 -10.07
C THR A 25 6.32 0.06 -9.25
N LEU A 26 7.35 0.62 -9.88
CA LEU A 26 8.54 1.09 -9.18
C LEU A 26 8.17 2.25 -8.24
N MET A 27 8.72 2.23 -7.02
CA MET A 27 8.70 3.35 -6.07
C MET A 27 9.78 3.18 -5.01
N ALA A 28 10.35 4.29 -4.53
CA ALA A 28 11.19 4.25 -3.35
C ALA A 28 10.34 3.88 -2.11
N PRO A 29 10.70 2.83 -1.33
CA PRO A 29 10.09 2.58 -0.04
C PRO A 29 10.58 3.63 0.97
N GLU A 30 9.66 4.40 1.53
CA GLU A 30 10.00 5.48 2.45
C GLU A 30 9.32 5.29 3.82
N GLY A 31 9.96 5.80 4.88
CA GLY A 31 9.51 5.61 6.26
C GLY A 31 8.12 6.18 6.54
N TYR A 32 7.73 7.27 5.86
CA TYR A 32 6.40 7.86 6.03
C TYR A 32 5.26 6.92 5.63
N LEU A 33 5.49 5.96 4.73
CA LEU A 33 4.48 4.99 4.33
C LEU A 33 4.30 3.93 5.41
N VAL A 34 5.39 3.47 5.99
CA VAL A 34 5.37 2.53 7.11
C VAL A 34 4.64 3.15 8.30
N ASP A 35 4.99 4.40 8.67
CA ASP A 35 4.31 5.14 9.75
C ASP A 35 2.80 5.31 9.47
N ALA A 36 2.44 5.73 8.24
CA ALA A 36 1.05 5.94 7.88
C ALA A 36 0.24 4.65 8.00
N VAL A 37 0.74 3.53 7.47
CA VAL A 37 0.05 2.22 7.52
C VAL A 37 0.00 1.67 8.95
N ALA A 38 1.07 1.80 9.73
CA ALA A 38 1.10 1.36 11.13
C ALA A 38 0.07 2.10 11.99
N LYS A 39 -0.07 3.43 11.80
CA LYS A 39 -1.11 4.22 12.46
C LYS A 39 -2.52 3.77 12.07
N GLY A 40 -2.77 3.56 10.78
CA GLY A 40 -4.08 3.08 10.30
C GLY A 40 -4.44 1.71 10.89
N LEU A 41 -3.46 0.81 11.05
CA LEU A 41 -3.67 -0.47 11.74
C LEU A 41 -4.09 -0.28 13.20
N GLY A 42 -3.41 0.63 13.92
CA GLY A 42 -3.79 0.99 15.30
C GLY A 42 -5.18 1.62 15.41
N GLU A 43 -5.64 2.28 14.35
CA GLU A 43 -6.98 2.88 14.23
C GLU A 43 -8.05 1.88 13.73
N ASN A 44 -7.71 0.61 13.52
CA ASN A 44 -8.58 -0.44 12.97
C ASN A 44 -9.11 -0.13 11.54
N ASP A 45 -8.31 0.55 10.72
CA ASP A 45 -8.65 0.81 9.33
C ASP A 45 -8.91 -0.49 8.55
N SER A 46 -9.95 -0.48 7.72
CA SER A 46 -10.18 -1.55 6.74
C SER A 46 -9.02 -1.66 5.73
N PRO A 47 -8.80 -2.81 5.07
CA PRO A 47 -7.74 -2.93 4.06
C PRO A 47 -7.82 -1.89 2.93
N SER A 48 -9.03 -1.53 2.51
CA SER A 48 -9.23 -0.44 1.54
C SER A 48 -8.85 0.92 2.11
N ALA A 49 -9.18 1.20 3.37
CA ALA A 49 -8.79 2.44 4.04
C ALA A 49 -7.28 2.53 4.22
N LEU A 50 -6.59 1.44 4.58
CA LEU A 50 -5.13 1.36 4.65
C LEU A 50 -4.48 1.66 3.29
N THR A 51 -5.01 1.09 2.21
CA THR A 51 -4.52 1.36 0.85
C THR A 51 -4.73 2.82 0.46
N ASP A 52 -5.91 3.38 0.71
CA ASP A 52 -6.21 4.79 0.41
C ASP A 52 -5.36 5.75 1.27
N ARG A 53 -5.07 5.39 2.52
CA ARG A 53 -4.15 6.11 3.41
C ARG A 53 -2.74 6.11 2.86
N ALA A 54 -2.23 4.96 2.39
CA ALA A 54 -0.94 4.87 1.71
C ALA A 54 -0.90 5.74 0.45
N ILE A 55 -1.95 5.71 -0.39
CA ILE A 55 -2.06 6.53 -1.60
C ILE A 55 -2.00 8.03 -1.27
N ARG A 56 -2.80 8.50 -0.29
CA ARG A 56 -2.83 9.91 0.11
C ARG A 56 -1.50 10.38 0.68
N THR A 57 -0.88 9.56 1.53
CA THR A 57 0.43 9.87 2.10
C THR A 57 1.49 9.95 1.01
N TYR A 58 1.54 8.97 0.11
CA TYR A 58 2.49 8.96 -1.00
C TYR A 58 2.30 10.17 -1.92
N ALA A 59 1.06 10.50 -2.29
CA ALA A 59 0.73 11.70 -3.08
C ALA A 59 1.26 12.98 -2.43
N LYS A 60 1.04 13.14 -1.12
CA LYS A 60 1.51 14.29 -0.34
C LYS A 60 3.03 14.43 -0.37
N TRP A 61 3.76 13.34 -0.11
CA TRP A 61 5.22 13.36 -0.01
C TRP A 61 5.91 13.48 -1.37
N GLN A 62 5.41 12.78 -2.39
CA GLN A 62 5.94 12.85 -3.75
C GLN A 62 5.49 14.11 -4.51
N ARG A 63 4.57 14.90 -3.95
CA ARG A 63 4.00 16.10 -4.57
C ARG A 63 3.35 15.80 -5.93
N ILE A 64 2.65 14.67 -6.01
CA ILE A 64 1.90 14.23 -7.20
C ILE A 64 0.40 14.17 -6.90
N SER A 65 -0.42 14.12 -7.94
CA SER A 65 -1.87 13.98 -7.78
C SER A 65 -2.24 12.61 -7.21
N ILE A 66 -3.38 12.53 -6.50
CA ILE A 66 -3.92 11.26 -5.99
C ILE A 66 -4.11 10.22 -7.11
N PRO A 67 -4.63 10.55 -8.32
CA PRO A 67 -4.71 9.59 -9.42
C PRO A 67 -3.34 9.03 -9.85
N GLN A 68 -2.29 9.85 -9.87
CA GLN A 68 -0.93 9.39 -10.18
C GLN A 68 -0.41 8.44 -9.09
N ALA A 69 -0.56 8.81 -7.81
CA ALA A 69 -0.17 7.96 -6.69
C ALA A 69 -0.95 6.64 -6.66
N ARG A 70 -2.26 6.66 -6.97
CA ARG A 70 -3.12 5.47 -6.99
C ARG A 70 -2.61 4.39 -7.94
N ARG A 71 -1.99 4.77 -9.08
CA ARG A 71 -1.38 3.81 -10.02
C ARG A 71 -0.20 3.02 -9.43
N THR A 72 0.40 3.52 -8.35
CA THR A 72 1.52 2.84 -7.68
C THR A 72 1.06 1.67 -6.82
N PHE A 73 -0.13 1.77 -6.23
CA PHE A 73 -0.63 0.80 -5.25
C PHE A 73 -1.63 -0.16 -5.89
N ARG A 74 -1.56 -1.42 -5.46
CA ARG A 74 -2.60 -2.39 -5.78
C ARG A 74 -3.89 -2.03 -5.05
N ALA A 75 -5.01 -2.09 -5.76
CA ALA A 75 -6.32 -1.99 -5.12
C ALA A 75 -6.52 -3.13 -4.12
N ALA A 76 -7.00 -2.82 -2.92
CA ALA A 76 -7.37 -3.83 -1.94
C ALA A 76 -8.41 -4.79 -2.54
N LYS A 77 -8.22 -6.11 -2.34
CA LYS A 77 -9.25 -7.10 -2.69
C LYS A 77 -10.48 -6.79 -1.81
N ARG A 78 -11.61 -6.49 -2.43
CA ARG A 78 -12.91 -6.45 -1.73
C ARG A 78 -13.21 -7.89 -1.29
N ARG A 79 -13.55 -8.06 -0.01
CA ARG A 79 -14.09 -9.32 0.49
C ARG A 79 -15.52 -9.49 0.03
#